data_AF-A0A9E1S5M1-F1
#
_entry.id   AF-A0A9E1S5M1-F1
#
_cell.length_a   1.000
_cell.length_b   1.000
_cell.length_c   1.000
_cell.angle_alpha   90.00
_cell.angle_beta   90.00
_cell.angle_gamma   90.00
#
_symmetry.space_group_name_H-M   'P 1'
#
loop_
_entity.id
_entity.type
_entity.pdbx_description
1 polymer ?
#
loop_
_entity_poly.entity_id
_entity_poly.type
_entity_poly.pdbx_seq_one_letter_code
_entity_poly.pdbx_strand_id
1 'polypeptide(L)'
;AVISKDKSFTTAFKEGADIHTRTAAEVWEIDEDKVTKDQRRAAKAINFGIMYGMGARSLSRSTGLSFAEAKDFIKKYFEIHSAVREYLDETKDLAHEQGYVETLFGRRRYFPEINSGVPMLVSSAERMAINMPLQGTQADIVKKAMIEVHTWLEESGLPARVLLQVHDELVLECDMGALDEVAKGLRERMEGIASYDVPLVVDVEVGMNWGEMKGWKE
;
A
#
# COMPACT_ATOMS: atom_id res chain seq x y z
N ALA A 1 5.66 -3.26 5.25
CA ALA A 1 5.52 -3.07 6.70
C ALA A 1 4.90 -4.32 7.34
N VAL A 2 3.59 -4.54 7.22
CA VAL A 2 2.93 -5.72 7.84
C VAL A 2 3.45 -7.06 7.29
N ILE A 3 3.50 -7.21 5.97
CA ILE A 3 3.88 -8.49 5.34
C ILE A 3 5.39 -8.75 5.49
N SER A 4 6.22 -7.78 5.08
CA SER A 4 7.68 -7.90 5.15
C SER A 4 8.25 -7.81 6.57
N LYS A 5 7.47 -7.30 7.54
CA LYS A 5 7.91 -6.99 8.92
C LYS A 5 9.17 -6.12 9.00
N ASP A 6 9.41 -5.32 7.97
CA ASP A 6 10.54 -4.40 7.93
C ASP A 6 10.45 -3.39 9.08
N LYS A 7 11.52 -3.30 9.88
CA LYS A 7 11.53 -2.51 11.11
C LYS A 7 11.48 -1.02 10.83
N SER A 8 12.23 -0.52 9.83
CA SER A 8 12.19 0.90 9.48
C SER A 8 10.78 1.29 9.05
N PHE A 9 10.15 0.50 8.18
CA PHE A 9 8.77 0.76 7.76
C PHE A 9 7.79 0.71 8.93
N THR A 10 7.87 -0.33 9.75
CA THR A 10 6.97 -0.51 10.90
C THR A 10 7.08 0.66 11.88
N THR A 11 8.30 1.12 12.18
CA THR A 11 8.54 2.28 13.04
C THR A 11 7.99 3.56 12.40
N ALA A 12 8.32 3.82 11.12
CA ALA A 12 7.86 5.01 10.43
C ALA A 12 6.33 5.14 10.42
N PHE A 13 5.60 4.06 10.15
CA PHE A 13 4.14 4.09 10.20
C PHE A 13 3.59 4.24 11.62
N LYS A 14 4.22 3.63 12.64
CA LYS A 14 3.82 3.82 14.05
C LYS A 14 4.00 5.26 14.53
N GLU A 15 5.00 5.95 14.03
CA GLU A 15 5.31 7.34 14.35
C GLU A 15 4.48 8.35 13.53
N GLY A 16 3.66 7.87 12.58
CA GLY A 16 2.95 8.74 11.63
C GLY A 16 3.88 9.51 10.69
N ALA A 17 5.10 9.01 10.48
CA ALA A 17 6.09 9.65 9.62
C ALA A 17 5.74 9.47 8.14
N ASP A 18 6.14 10.44 7.32
CA ASP A 18 6.06 10.30 5.87
C ASP A 18 7.10 9.28 5.39
N ILE A 19 6.63 8.08 5.06
CA ILE A 19 7.49 6.96 4.66
C ILE A 19 8.41 7.29 3.48
N HIS A 20 7.98 8.15 2.56
CA HIS A 20 8.79 8.51 1.41
C HIS A 20 9.92 9.46 1.80
N THR A 21 9.64 10.38 2.72
CA THR A 21 10.64 11.27 3.29
C THR A 21 11.64 10.47 4.14
N ARG A 22 11.16 9.54 4.97
CA ARG A 22 12.01 8.63 5.77
C ARG A 22 12.94 7.81 4.89
N THR A 23 12.41 7.13 3.87
CA THR A 23 13.24 6.36 2.93
C THR A 23 14.27 7.24 2.21
N ALA A 24 13.89 8.46 1.80
CA ALA A 24 14.83 9.38 1.17
C ALA A 24 15.97 9.77 2.15
N ALA A 25 15.63 10.15 3.38
CA ALA A 25 16.59 10.49 4.42
C ALA A 25 17.58 9.35 4.68
N GLU A 26 17.08 8.12 4.81
CA GLU A 26 17.90 6.93 5.04
C GLU A 26 18.84 6.63 3.86
N VAL A 27 18.37 6.70 2.62
CA VAL A 27 19.18 6.35 1.43
C VAL A 27 20.22 7.43 1.09
N TRP A 28 19.87 8.71 1.27
CA TRP A 28 20.79 9.84 1.04
C TRP A 28 21.64 10.18 2.28
N GLU A 29 21.40 9.53 3.41
CA GLU A 29 22.11 9.76 4.68
C GLU A 29 22.04 11.23 5.13
N ILE A 30 20.83 11.80 5.05
CA ILE A 30 20.51 13.18 5.46
C ILE A 30 19.35 13.19 6.45
N ASP A 31 19.21 14.29 7.19
CA ASP A 31 18.05 14.51 8.06
C ASP A 31 16.75 14.68 7.24
N GLU A 32 15.61 14.27 7.79
CA GLU A 32 14.31 14.33 7.09
C GLU A 32 13.90 15.75 6.69
N ASP A 33 14.24 16.74 7.50
CA ASP A 33 13.96 18.16 7.24
C ASP A 33 14.81 18.72 6.06
N LYS A 34 15.87 18.02 5.68
CA LYS A 34 16.73 18.35 4.53
C LYS A 34 16.32 17.62 3.25
N VAL A 35 15.34 16.72 3.32
CA VAL A 35 14.85 15.99 2.13
C VAL A 35 14.15 16.95 1.18
N THR A 36 14.66 17.04 -0.03
CA THR A 36 14.06 17.84 -1.10
C THR A 36 12.81 17.16 -1.68
N LYS A 37 11.94 17.94 -2.33
CA LYS A 37 10.75 17.41 -3.03
C LYS A 37 11.11 16.36 -4.09
N ASP A 38 12.24 16.54 -4.78
CA ASP A 38 12.70 15.60 -5.81
C ASP A 38 13.21 14.29 -5.21
N GLN A 39 13.95 14.36 -4.09
CA GLN A 39 14.36 13.17 -3.34
C GLN A 39 13.15 12.41 -2.79
N ARG A 40 12.18 13.11 -2.19
CA ARG A 40 10.92 12.49 -1.76
C ARG A 40 10.17 11.85 -2.92
N ARG A 41 10.09 12.51 -4.07
CA ARG A 41 9.45 11.97 -5.28
C ARG A 41 10.17 10.72 -5.77
N ALA A 42 11.50 10.69 -5.72
CA ALA A 42 12.29 9.53 -6.09
C ALA A 42 12.08 8.35 -5.13
N ALA A 43 12.11 8.60 -3.82
CA ALA A 43 11.78 7.62 -2.79
C ALA A 43 10.33 7.10 -2.91
N LYS A 44 9.37 7.97 -3.29
CA LYS A 44 8.01 7.54 -3.62
C LYS A 44 7.99 6.60 -4.82
N ALA A 45 8.67 6.96 -5.91
CA ALA A 45 8.70 6.16 -7.12
C ALA A 45 9.28 4.76 -6.89
N ILE A 46 10.32 4.63 -6.04
CA ILE A 46 10.88 3.33 -5.68
C ILE A 46 10.03 2.57 -4.66
N ASN A 47 9.48 3.21 -3.62
CA ASN A 47 8.63 2.51 -2.64
C ASN A 47 7.45 1.83 -3.35
N PHE A 48 6.84 2.51 -4.33
CA PHE A 48 5.82 1.88 -5.17
C PHE A 48 6.42 0.95 -6.23
N GLY A 49 7.48 1.38 -6.92
CA GLY A 49 8.03 0.65 -8.06
C GLY A 49 8.68 -0.68 -7.71
N ILE A 50 9.38 -0.77 -6.58
CA ILE A 50 10.17 -1.94 -6.20
C ILE A 50 9.28 -3.12 -5.84
N MET A 51 8.08 -2.85 -5.30
CA MET A 51 7.02 -3.85 -5.11
C MET A 51 6.56 -4.47 -6.44
N TYR A 52 6.84 -3.82 -7.57
CA TYR A 52 6.53 -4.29 -8.92
C TYR A 52 7.75 -4.74 -9.72
N GLY A 53 8.90 -4.95 -9.06
CA GLY A 53 10.14 -5.36 -9.73
C GLY A 53 10.76 -4.26 -10.60
N MET A 54 10.55 -2.98 -10.24
CA MET A 54 11.15 -1.85 -10.96
C MET A 54 12.68 -1.89 -10.86
N GLY A 55 13.34 -1.98 -12.01
CA GLY A 55 14.80 -1.88 -12.10
C GLY A 55 15.31 -0.43 -12.25
N ALA A 56 16.62 -0.24 -12.12
CA ALA A 56 17.29 1.07 -12.17
C ALA A 56 16.97 1.91 -13.41
N ARG A 57 16.81 1.29 -14.59
CA ARG A 57 16.41 2.02 -15.82
C ARG A 57 15.03 2.66 -15.70
N SER A 58 14.08 1.96 -15.08
CA SER A 58 12.72 2.47 -14.92
C SER A 58 12.68 3.56 -13.86
N LEU A 59 13.43 3.39 -12.77
CA LEU A 59 13.58 4.41 -11.72
C LEU A 59 14.21 5.70 -12.26
N SER A 60 15.29 5.59 -13.03
CA SER A 60 15.95 6.73 -13.67
C SER A 60 14.96 7.54 -14.53
N ARG A 61 14.14 6.87 -15.35
CA ARG A 61 13.13 7.54 -16.19
C ARG A 61 12.01 8.23 -15.39
N SER A 62 11.60 7.68 -14.25
CA SER A 62 10.49 8.24 -13.46
C SER A 62 10.91 9.36 -12.51
N THR A 63 12.21 9.47 -12.22
CA THR A 63 12.74 10.36 -11.17
C THR A 63 13.72 11.41 -11.68
N GLY A 64 14.28 11.25 -12.87
CA GLY A 64 15.31 12.14 -13.42
C GLY A 64 16.73 11.84 -12.92
N LEU A 65 16.90 10.86 -12.01
CA LEU A 65 18.21 10.36 -11.59
C LEU A 65 18.96 9.76 -12.78
N SER A 66 20.29 9.86 -12.81
CA SER A 66 21.11 9.10 -13.73
C SER A 66 20.95 7.59 -13.48
N PHE A 67 21.32 6.76 -14.46
CA PHE A 67 21.25 5.31 -14.31
C PHE A 67 22.14 4.81 -13.15
N ALA A 68 23.31 5.43 -12.95
CA ALA A 68 24.23 5.09 -11.87
C ALA A 68 23.62 5.42 -10.50
N GLU A 69 23.10 6.63 -10.34
CA GLU A 69 22.42 7.06 -9.10
C GLU A 69 21.21 6.17 -8.81
N ALA A 70 20.39 5.85 -9.81
CA ALA A 70 19.24 4.96 -9.63
C ALA A 70 19.66 3.54 -9.21
N LYS A 71 20.78 3.03 -9.72
CA LYS A 71 21.32 1.72 -9.33
C LYS A 71 21.81 1.72 -7.89
N ASP A 72 22.58 2.74 -7.51
CA ASP A 72 23.12 2.89 -6.15
C ASP A 72 21.99 3.13 -5.15
N PHE A 73 20.97 3.91 -5.54
CA PHE A 73 19.77 4.11 -4.76
C PHE A 73 19.06 2.78 -4.44
N ILE A 74 18.78 1.97 -5.47
CA ILE A 74 18.15 0.64 -5.28
C ILE A 74 18.99 -0.26 -4.39
N LYS A 75 20.33 -0.22 -4.55
CA LYS A 75 21.24 -1.01 -3.73
C LYS A 75 21.11 -0.62 -2.26
N LYS A 76 21.30 0.67 -1.93
CA LYS A 76 21.19 1.21 -0.57
C LYS A 76 19.82 0.96 0.03
N TYR A 77 18.75 1.16 -0.74
CA TYR A 77 17.38 0.87 -0.31
C TYR A 77 17.25 -0.56 0.22
N PHE A 78 17.78 -1.55 -0.48
CA PHE A 78 17.69 -2.95 -0.03
C PHE A 78 18.71 -3.32 1.05
N GLU A 79 19.79 -2.56 1.22
CA GLU A 79 20.68 -2.69 2.37
C GLU A 79 19.98 -2.22 3.66
N ILE A 80 19.20 -1.15 3.58
CA ILE A 80 18.41 -0.60 4.69
C ILE A 80 17.18 -1.47 4.96
N HIS A 81 16.44 -1.82 3.90
CA HIS A 81 15.19 -2.59 3.98
C HIS A 81 15.39 -4.04 3.56
N SER A 82 16.32 -4.74 4.22
CA SER A 82 16.67 -6.12 3.87
C SER A 82 15.50 -7.10 3.99
N ALA A 83 14.61 -6.88 4.96
CA ALA A 83 13.42 -7.69 5.16
C ALA A 83 12.41 -7.56 3.99
N VAL A 84 12.41 -6.42 3.28
CA VAL A 84 11.64 -6.27 2.04
C VAL A 84 12.25 -7.16 0.96
N ARG A 85 13.56 -7.17 0.77
CA ARG A 85 14.22 -8.06 -0.21
C ARG A 85 13.93 -9.52 0.09
N GLU A 86 14.13 -9.94 1.33
CA GLU A 86 13.87 -11.31 1.80
C GLU A 86 12.44 -11.74 1.47
N TYR A 87 11.45 -10.91 1.80
CA TYR A 87 10.06 -11.17 1.45
C TYR A 87 9.81 -11.34 -0.06
N LEU A 88 10.42 -10.50 -0.91
CA LEU A 88 10.25 -10.59 -2.37
C LEU A 88 10.86 -11.89 -2.92
N ASP A 89 12.05 -12.25 -2.44
CA ASP A 89 12.77 -13.45 -2.87
C ASP A 89 12.02 -14.72 -2.38
N GLU A 90 11.60 -14.77 -1.11
CA GLU A 90 10.80 -15.87 -0.55
C GLU A 90 9.47 -16.06 -1.25
N THR A 91 8.76 -14.97 -1.57
CA THR A 91 7.46 -15.05 -2.27
C THR A 91 7.62 -15.63 -3.66
N LYS A 92 8.72 -15.29 -4.34
CA LYS A 92 9.06 -15.84 -5.65
C LYS A 92 9.37 -17.33 -5.54
N ASP A 93 10.22 -17.72 -4.59
CA ASP A 93 10.58 -19.13 -4.37
C ASP A 93 9.35 -19.98 -4.04
N LEU A 94 8.49 -19.48 -3.15
CA LEU A 94 7.21 -20.11 -2.81
C LEU A 94 6.34 -20.31 -4.07
N ALA A 95 6.24 -19.29 -4.92
CA ALA A 95 5.46 -19.38 -6.16
C ALA A 95 6.00 -20.47 -7.10
N HIS A 96 7.32 -20.64 -7.20
CA HIS A 96 7.94 -21.73 -7.98
C HIS A 96 7.69 -23.11 -7.38
N GLU A 97 7.76 -23.22 -6.05
CA GLU A 97 7.59 -24.48 -5.33
C GLU A 97 6.16 -25.01 -5.39
N GLN A 98 5.17 -24.18 -5.02
CA GLN A 98 3.78 -24.63 -4.87
C GLN A 98 2.86 -24.21 -6.03
N GLY A 99 3.32 -23.33 -6.92
CA GLY A 99 2.55 -22.86 -8.08
C GLY A 99 1.48 -21.80 -7.76
N TYR A 100 1.42 -21.31 -6.52
CA TYR A 100 0.49 -20.27 -6.09
C TYR A 100 1.08 -19.43 -4.95
N VAL A 101 0.47 -18.27 -4.68
CA VAL A 101 0.72 -17.46 -3.48
C VAL A 101 -0.61 -17.12 -2.80
N GLU A 102 -0.55 -16.61 -1.58
CA GLU A 102 -1.71 -16.30 -0.74
C GLU A 102 -1.69 -14.85 -0.25
N THR A 103 -2.88 -14.28 -0.10
CA THR A 103 -3.10 -13.06 0.71
C THR A 103 -2.99 -13.37 2.20
N LEU A 104 -2.89 -12.35 3.08
CA LEU A 104 -2.94 -12.58 4.54
C LEU A 104 -4.21 -13.27 5.04
N PHE A 105 -5.30 -13.22 4.26
CA PHE A 105 -6.57 -13.89 4.56
C PHE A 105 -6.70 -15.29 3.92
N GLY A 106 -5.63 -15.83 3.34
CA GLY A 106 -5.59 -17.19 2.78
C GLY A 106 -6.20 -17.35 1.37
N ARG A 107 -6.61 -16.27 0.70
CA ARG A 107 -7.03 -16.35 -0.71
C ARG A 107 -5.82 -16.63 -1.61
N ARG A 108 -5.96 -17.66 -2.45
CA ARG A 108 -4.92 -18.13 -3.38
C ARG A 108 -5.05 -17.54 -4.78
N ARG A 109 -3.92 -17.38 -5.47
CA ARG A 109 -3.82 -17.19 -6.92
C ARG A 109 -2.75 -18.12 -7.46
N TYR A 110 -3.13 -18.93 -8.44
CA TYR A 110 -2.23 -19.86 -9.13
C TYR A 110 -1.52 -19.16 -10.30
N PHE A 111 -0.29 -19.57 -10.56
CA PHE A 111 0.54 -19.07 -11.67
C PHE A 111 1.03 -20.24 -12.53
N PRO A 112 0.21 -20.71 -13.50
CA PRO A 112 0.57 -21.85 -14.34
C PRO A 112 1.90 -21.68 -15.08
N GLU A 113 2.25 -20.45 -15.41
CA GLU A 113 3.45 -20.10 -16.17
C GLU A 113 4.72 -19.92 -15.32
N ILE A 114 4.65 -20.09 -14.00
CA ILE A 114 5.78 -19.83 -13.09
C ILE A 114 6.98 -20.74 -13.37
N ASN A 115 6.74 -21.96 -13.87
CA ASN A 115 7.76 -22.94 -14.23
C ASN A 115 7.80 -23.20 -15.75
N SER A 116 7.35 -22.23 -16.55
CA SER A 116 7.34 -22.32 -18.01
C SER A 116 8.76 -22.38 -18.59
N GLY A 117 8.95 -23.09 -19.70
CA GLY A 117 10.22 -23.07 -20.45
C GLY A 117 10.50 -21.74 -21.15
N VAL A 118 9.53 -20.82 -21.17
CA VAL A 118 9.65 -19.50 -21.82
C VAL A 118 10.03 -18.44 -20.78
N PRO A 119 11.27 -17.89 -20.79
CA PRO A 119 11.75 -16.99 -19.73
C PRO A 119 10.89 -15.73 -19.53
N MET A 120 10.28 -15.23 -20.61
CA MET A 120 9.39 -14.06 -20.54
C MET A 120 8.11 -14.35 -19.75
N LEU A 121 7.55 -15.57 -19.88
CA LEU A 121 6.35 -15.98 -19.16
C LEU A 121 6.65 -16.16 -17.67
N VAL A 122 7.78 -16.79 -17.34
CA VAL A 122 8.27 -16.91 -15.96
C VAL A 122 8.47 -15.55 -15.33
N SER A 123 9.21 -14.62 -15.97
CA SER A 123 9.42 -13.27 -15.43
C SER A 123 8.13 -12.47 -15.27
N SER A 124 7.13 -12.71 -16.10
CA SER A 124 5.78 -12.14 -15.93
C SER A 124 5.07 -12.75 -14.72
N ALA A 125 5.10 -14.07 -14.58
CA ALA A 125 4.50 -14.80 -13.47
C ALA A 125 5.13 -14.43 -12.12
N GLU A 126 6.46 -14.34 -12.03
CA GLU A 126 7.19 -13.90 -10.84
C GLU A 126 6.73 -12.51 -10.38
N ARG A 127 6.64 -11.54 -11.31
CA ARG A 127 6.15 -10.18 -10.98
C ARG A 127 4.70 -10.17 -10.49
N MET A 128 3.84 -11.01 -11.07
CA MET A 128 2.47 -11.15 -10.60
C MET A 128 2.40 -11.83 -9.23
N ALA A 129 3.25 -12.83 -8.98
CA ALA A 129 3.31 -13.56 -7.72
C ALA A 129 3.79 -12.69 -6.57
N ILE A 130 4.82 -11.87 -6.79
CA ILE A 130 5.33 -10.91 -5.80
C ILE A 130 4.27 -9.86 -5.43
N ASN A 131 3.54 -9.35 -6.42
CA ASN A 131 2.56 -8.29 -6.21
C ASN A 131 1.25 -8.81 -5.59
N MET A 132 0.83 -10.03 -5.96
CA MET A 132 -0.49 -10.54 -5.60
C MET A 132 -0.77 -10.49 -4.09
N PRO A 133 0.10 -10.96 -3.17
CA PRO A 133 -0.21 -10.94 -1.75
C PRO A 133 -0.49 -9.55 -1.22
N LEU A 134 0.24 -8.54 -1.70
CA LEU A 134 0.06 -7.16 -1.27
C LEU A 134 -1.26 -6.57 -1.77
N GLN A 135 -1.49 -6.53 -3.09
CA GLN A 135 -2.71 -5.97 -3.66
C GLN A 135 -3.95 -6.79 -3.29
N GLY A 136 -3.80 -8.11 -3.24
CA GLY A 136 -4.86 -9.02 -2.81
C GLY A 136 -5.26 -8.75 -1.37
N THR A 137 -4.29 -8.63 -0.46
CA THR A 137 -4.58 -8.31 0.95
C THR A 137 -5.24 -6.94 1.08
N GLN A 138 -4.78 -5.92 0.34
CA GLN A 138 -5.45 -4.61 0.30
C GLN A 138 -6.91 -4.75 -0.15
N ALA A 139 -7.17 -5.50 -1.23
CA ALA A 139 -8.53 -5.74 -1.71
C ALA A 139 -9.39 -6.52 -0.70
N ASP A 140 -8.79 -7.41 0.09
CA ASP A 140 -9.49 -8.09 1.18
C ASP A 140 -9.88 -7.14 2.30
N ILE A 141 -8.95 -6.29 2.74
CA ILE A 141 -9.20 -5.27 3.78
C ILE A 141 -10.36 -4.37 3.36
N VAL A 142 -10.32 -3.81 2.14
CA VAL A 142 -11.38 -2.93 1.64
C VAL A 142 -12.71 -3.66 1.51
N LYS A 143 -12.73 -4.91 1.02
CA LYS A 143 -13.98 -5.69 0.95
C LYS A 143 -14.57 -5.99 2.33
N LYS A 144 -13.73 -6.29 3.32
CA LYS A 144 -14.19 -6.45 4.70
C LYS A 144 -14.76 -5.12 5.22
N ALA A 145 -14.09 -4.00 4.95
CA ALA A 145 -14.57 -2.67 5.33
C ALA A 145 -15.91 -2.33 4.68
N MET A 146 -16.11 -2.66 3.40
CA MET A 146 -17.40 -2.48 2.72
C MET A 146 -18.53 -3.22 3.42
N ILE A 147 -18.30 -4.48 3.82
CA ILE A 147 -19.29 -5.29 4.53
C ILE A 147 -19.58 -4.67 5.91
N GLU A 148 -18.54 -4.36 6.67
CA GLU A 148 -18.64 -3.77 8.01
C GLU A 148 -19.41 -2.45 8.00
N VAL A 149 -19.02 -1.53 7.11
CA VAL A 149 -19.66 -0.21 6.97
C VAL A 149 -21.10 -0.36 6.53
N HIS A 150 -21.39 -1.24 5.57
CA HIS A 150 -22.76 -1.47 5.12
C HIS A 150 -23.64 -2.02 6.26
N THR A 151 -23.18 -3.04 6.98
CA THR A 151 -23.91 -3.60 8.12
C THR A 151 -24.16 -2.55 9.21
N TRP A 152 -23.14 -1.76 9.57
CA TRP A 152 -23.29 -0.70 10.56
C TRP A 152 -24.31 0.37 10.13
N LEU A 153 -24.32 0.79 8.86
CA LEU A 153 -25.28 1.77 8.37
C LEU A 153 -26.72 1.24 8.44
N GLU A 154 -26.96 -0.02 8.06
CA GLU A 154 -28.27 -0.67 8.15
C GLU A 154 -28.75 -0.77 9.61
N GLU A 155 -27.86 -1.10 10.55
CA GLU A 155 -28.21 -1.27 11.96
C GLU A 155 -28.39 0.06 12.71
N SER A 156 -27.62 1.09 12.36
CA SER A 156 -27.69 2.40 13.00
C SER A 156 -28.91 3.22 12.58
N GLY A 157 -29.48 2.94 11.40
CA GLY A 157 -30.58 3.73 10.84
C GLY A 157 -30.15 5.15 10.44
N LEU A 158 -28.84 5.41 10.33
CA LEU A 158 -28.34 6.70 9.87
C LEU A 158 -28.77 6.94 8.42
N PRO A 159 -29.13 8.19 8.05
CA PRO A 159 -29.49 8.53 6.68
C PRO A 159 -28.23 8.63 5.81
N ALA A 160 -27.57 7.51 5.58
CA ALA A 160 -26.33 7.40 4.82
C ALA A 160 -26.25 6.07 4.07
N ARG A 161 -25.53 6.06 2.94
CA ARG A 161 -25.27 4.83 2.16
C ARG A 161 -23.94 4.88 1.43
N VAL A 162 -23.37 3.70 1.21
CA VAL A 162 -22.20 3.52 0.34
C VAL A 162 -22.64 3.67 -1.12
N LEU A 163 -21.95 4.53 -1.86
CA LEU A 163 -22.22 4.80 -3.29
C LEU A 163 -21.27 4.04 -4.19
N LEU A 164 -19.97 4.16 -3.94
CA LEU A 164 -18.93 3.54 -4.75
C LEU A 164 -17.70 3.20 -3.93
N GLN A 165 -16.90 2.30 -4.48
CA GLN A 165 -15.57 1.98 -3.98
C GLN A 165 -14.56 2.21 -5.12
N VAL A 166 -13.49 2.95 -4.81
CA VAL A 166 -12.43 3.30 -5.76
C VAL A 166 -11.10 2.96 -5.12
N HIS A 167 -10.52 1.82 -5.49
CA HIS A 167 -9.28 1.31 -4.90
C HIS A 167 -9.36 1.17 -3.36
N ASP A 168 -8.75 2.07 -2.61
CA ASP A 168 -8.74 2.14 -1.15
C ASP A 168 -9.80 3.10 -0.57
N GLU A 169 -10.52 3.81 -1.43
CA GLU A 169 -11.55 4.78 -1.04
C GLU A 169 -12.95 4.17 -1.03
N LEU A 170 -13.71 4.46 0.03
CA LEU A 170 -15.16 4.26 0.09
C LEU A 170 -15.86 5.62 0.04
N VAL A 171 -16.71 5.81 -0.97
CA VAL A 171 -17.49 7.04 -1.13
C VAL A 171 -18.90 6.79 -0.65
N LEU A 172 -19.34 7.62 0.29
CA LEU A 172 -20.67 7.60 0.87
C LEU A 172 -21.39 8.90 0.55
N GLU A 173 -22.72 8.84 0.55
CA GLU A 173 -23.56 10.03 0.74
C GLU A 173 -24.34 9.93 2.05
N CYS A 174 -24.60 11.07 2.66
CA CYS A 174 -25.40 11.16 3.88
C CYS A 174 -26.14 12.50 3.96
N ASP A 175 -27.19 12.55 4.78
CA ASP A 175 -27.81 13.82 5.13
C ASP A 175 -26.85 14.69 5.96
N MET A 176 -26.87 16.00 5.70
CA MET A 176 -25.99 16.97 6.38
C MET A 176 -26.08 16.91 7.91
N GLY A 177 -27.24 16.59 8.47
CA GLY A 177 -27.43 16.48 9.92
C GLY A 177 -26.76 15.26 10.55
N ALA A 178 -26.41 14.24 9.75
CA ALA A 178 -25.75 13.02 10.20
C ALA A 178 -24.24 12.99 9.86
N LEU A 179 -23.71 14.04 9.22
CA LEU A 179 -22.35 14.06 8.66
C LEU A 179 -21.29 13.66 9.68
N ASP A 180 -21.27 14.31 10.85
CA ASP A 180 -20.22 14.07 11.85
C ASP A 180 -20.30 12.65 12.45
N GLU A 181 -21.52 12.15 12.67
CA GLU A 181 -21.73 10.79 13.17
C GLU A 181 -21.32 9.75 12.13
N VAL A 182 -21.64 9.99 10.86
CA VAL A 182 -21.26 9.13 9.75
C VAL A 182 -19.74 9.14 9.54
N ALA A 183 -19.12 10.31 9.54
CA ALA A 183 -17.67 10.46 9.35
C ALA A 183 -16.88 9.79 10.47
N LYS A 184 -17.28 10.01 11.73
CA LYS A 184 -16.67 9.37 12.90
C LYS A 184 -16.83 7.86 12.86
N GLY A 185 -18.06 7.38 12.66
CA GLY A 185 -18.35 5.96 12.57
C GLY A 185 -17.55 5.30 11.44
N LEU A 186 -17.54 5.89 10.24
CA LEU A 186 -16.78 5.38 9.10
C LEU A 186 -15.29 5.19 9.43
N ARG A 187 -14.64 6.21 10.02
CA ARG A 187 -13.24 6.13 10.45
C ARG A 187 -13.04 4.96 11.41
N GLU A 188 -13.81 4.91 12.49
CA GLU A 188 -13.67 3.87 13.53
C GLU A 188 -13.79 2.45 12.96
N ARG A 189 -14.76 2.18 12.08
CA ARG A 189 -14.96 0.85 11.49
C ARG A 189 -13.85 0.48 10.53
N MET A 190 -13.43 1.43 9.69
CA MET A 190 -12.38 1.18 8.69
C MET A 190 -11.01 0.99 9.34
N GLU A 191 -10.66 1.77 10.37
CA GLU A 191 -9.42 1.59 11.14
C GLU A 191 -9.44 0.27 11.95
N GLY A 192 -10.62 -0.14 12.42
CA GLY A 192 -10.82 -1.37 13.20
C GLY A 192 -10.88 -2.68 12.39
N ILE A 193 -10.79 -2.62 11.05
CA ILE A 193 -11.12 -3.77 10.20
C ILE A 193 -10.15 -4.96 10.31
N ALA A 194 -8.91 -4.66 10.69
CA ALA A 194 -7.85 -5.62 10.94
C ALA A 194 -6.85 -5.04 11.95
N SER A 195 -6.37 -5.89 12.85
CA SER A 195 -5.33 -5.52 13.81
C SER A 195 -3.98 -6.02 13.31
N TYR A 196 -3.04 -5.08 13.13
CA TYR A 196 -1.67 -5.35 12.74
C TYR A 196 -0.71 -4.63 13.69
N ASP A 197 0.57 -4.96 13.62
CA ASP A 197 1.61 -4.22 14.34
C ASP A 197 1.74 -2.76 13.88
N VAL A 198 1.05 -2.36 12.81
CA VAL A 198 1.06 -1.01 12.25
C VAL A 198 -0.37 -0.51 12.19
N PRO A 199 -0.67 0.74 12.62
CA PRO A 199 -2.02 1.28 12.54
C PRO A 199 -2.50 1.38 11.09
N LEU A 200 -3.76 1.02 10.86
CA LEU A 200 -4.49 1.40 9.65
C LEU A 200 -5.12 2.75 9.95
N VAL A 201 -4.66 3.80 9.28
CA VAL A 201 -5.17 5.18 9.45
C VAL A 201 -6.13 5.49 8.32
N VAL A 202 -7.27 6.11 8.65
CA VAL A 202 -8.29 6.48 7.66
C VAL A 202 -8.48 8.00 7.65
N ASP A 203 -8.05 8.60 6.55
CA ASP A 203 -8.37 9.98 6.22
C ASP A 203 -9.83 10.06 5.74
N VAL A 204 -10.60 10.97 6.34
CA VAL A 204 -11.99 11.21 5.97
C VAL A 204 -12.08 12.61 5.40
N GLU A 205 -12.63 12.73 4.21
CA GLU A 205 -12.92 14.00 3.56
C GLU A 205 -14.42 14.12 3.29
N VAL A 206 -14.94 15.35 3.39
CA VAL A 206 -16.36 15.67 3.24
C VAL A 206 -16.56 16.86 2.30
N GLY A 207 -17.66 16.88 1.57
CA GLY A 207 -17.94 17.89 0.57
C GLY A 207 -19.30 17.69 -0.09
N MET A 208 -19.82 18.75 -0.73
CA MET A 208 -21.11 18.70 -1.45
C MET A 208 -21.03 17.93 -2.77
N ASN A 209 -19.81 17.74 -3.28
CA ASN A 209 -19.51 16.91 -4.43
C ASN A 209 -18.10 16.36 -4.28
N TRP A 210 -17.81 15.29 -5.03
CA TRP A 210 -16.57 14.54 -4.92
C TRP A 210 -15.30 15.35 -5.26
N GLY A 211 -15.41 16.36 -6.13
CA GLY A 211 -14.27 17.19 -6.54
C GLY A 211 -13.88 18.30 -5.54
N GLU A 212 -14.71 18.56 -4.53
CA GLU A 212 -14.55 19.66 -3.57
C GLU A 212 -14.43 19.17 -2.11
N MET A 213 -14.08 17.89 -1.93
CA MET A 213 -13.88 17.26 -0.64
C MET A 213 -12.77 17.97 0.16
N LYS A 214 -12.96 18.08 1.47
CA LYS A 214 -12.00 18.65 2.41
C LYS A 214 -11.89 17.74 3.63
N GLY A 215 -10.68 17.66 4.20
CA GLY A 215 -10.43 16.89 5.43
C GLY A 215 -11.44 17.25 6.53
N TRP A 216 -12.16 16.22 6.98
CA TRP A 216 -13.09 16.32 8.10
C TRP A 216 -12.29 16.49 9.39
N LYS A 217 -12.67 17.51 10.18
CA LYS A 217 -12.06 17.82 11.48
C LYS A 217 -13.12 17.53 12.54
N GLU A 218 -12.77 16.63 13.44
CA GLU A 218 -13.54 16.33 14.65
C GLU A 218 -13.65 17.55 15.58
#